data_AF-A0A815B3H0-F1
#
_entry.id   AF-A0A815B3H0-F1
#
_cell.length_a   1.000
_cell.length_b   1.000
_cell.length_c   1.000
_cell.angle_alpha   90.00
_cell.angle_beta   90.00
_cell.angle_gamma   90.00
#
_symmetry.space_group_name_H-M   'P 1'
#
loop_
_entity.id
_entity.type
_entity.pdbx_description
1 polymer ?
#
loop_
_entity_poly.entity_id
_entity_poly.type
_entity_poly.pdbx_seq_one_letter_code
_entity_poly.pdbx_strand_id
1 'polypeptide(L)'
;MPLELKTIIRAELEELHVPIKIPNDTIKSNFTHLYTVLFEVSPSDGIFESRLLYDSAMKRIRLHSGILRINLYGQTSACIQDKYDLRSFCYCISYYRRLKNNSQNNNNNSSKSIPITTTKIKTKS
;
A
#
# COMPACT_ATOMS: atom_id res chain seq x y z
N MET A 1 1.93 11.74 18.90
CA MET A 1 3.22 11.17 19.35
C MET A 1 3.98 10.74 18.10
N PRO A 2 5.26 11.12 17.93
CA PRO A 2 6.05 10.71 16.77
C PRO A 2 6.25 9.19 16.74
N LEU A 3 6.42 8.62 15.54
CA LEU A 3 6.83 7.22 15.41
C LEU A 3 8.32 7.11 15.70
N GLU A 4 8.70 6.11 16.48
CA GLU A 4 10.09 5.84 16.82
C GLU A 4 10.47 4.42 16.41
N LEU A 5 11.66 4.25 15.85
CA LEU A 5 12.19 2.94 15.52
C LEU A 5 12.35 2.12 16.80
N LYS A 6 11.69 0.97 16.85
CA LYS A 6 11.78 0.04 17.97
C LYS A 6 12.83 -1.03 17.70
N THR A 7 12.75 -1.70 16.54
CA THR A 7 13.74 -2.70 16.13
C THR A 7 13.80 -2.90 14.63
N ILE A 8 14.93 -3.39 14.12
CA ILE A 8 15.06 -3.90 12.76
C ILE A 8 14.89 -5.42 12.84
N ILE A 9 13.79 -5.92 12.29
CA ILE A 9 13.46 -7.35 12.30
C ILE A 9 14.35 -8.09 11.31
N ARG A 10 14.56 -7.52 10.12
CA ARG A 10 15.28 -8.17 9.03
C ARG A 10 15.85 -7.12 8.08
N ALA A 11 17.02 -7.40 7.52
CA ALA A 11 17.61 -6.63 6.43
C ALA A 11 18.30 -7.60 5.48
N GLU A 12 17.85 -7.67 4.24
CA GLU A 12 18.35 -8.63 3.25
C GLU A 12 18.78 -7.97 1.95
N LEU A 13 19.90 -8.44 1.43
CA LEU A 13 20.43 -8.01 0.14
C LEU A 13 19.61 -8.65 -0.99
N GLU A 14 19.00 -7.83 -1.83
CA GLU A 14 18.41 -8.27 -3.10
C GLU A 14 19.51 -8.37 -4.17
N GLU A 15 19.60 -9.50 -4.86
CA GLU A 15 20.51 -9.68 -5.98
C GLU A 15 20.09 -8.78 -7.16
N LEU A 16 20.90 -7.75 -7.41
CA LEU A 16 20.69 -6.83 -8.52
C LEU A 16 21.08 -7.49 -9.85
N HIS A 17 20.10 -8.10 -10.50
CA HIS A 17 20.26 -8.66 -11.84
C HIS A 17 20.37 -7.57 -12.93
N VAL A 18 20.11 -6.30 -12.60
CA VAL A 18 20.12 -5.16 -13.53
C VAL A 18 20.60 -3.89 -12.82
N PRO A 19 21.38 -3.00 -13.47
CA PRO A 19 21.68 -1.68 -12.92
C PRO A 19 20.39 -0.89 -12.67
N ILE A 20 20.20 -0.43 -11.43
CA ILE A 20 19.01 0.29 -10.99
C ILE A 20 18.96 1.64 -11.70
N LYS A 21 17.96 1.82 -12.57
CA LYS A 21 17.64 3.12 -13.16
C LYS A 21 16.67 3.83 -12.22
N ILE A 22 17.17 4.80 -11.46
CA ILE A 22 16.32 5.65 -10.62
C ILE A 22 15.62 6.67 -11.54
N PRO A 23 14.28 6.66 -11.64
CA PRO A 23 13.56 7.66 -12.43
C PRO A 23 13.77 9.01 -11.73
N ASN A 24 14.41 9.95 -12.43
CA ASN A 24 14.69 11.34 -12.03
C ASN A 24 16.08 11.67 -11.45
N ASP A 25 17.04 10.74 -11.42
CA ASP A 25 18.42 11.13 -11.11
C ASP A 25 19.20 11.48 -12.38
N THR A 26 19.56 12.75 -12.53
CA THR A 26 20.59 13.24 -13.48
C THR A 26 22.00 12.79 -13.09
N ILE A 27 22.14 12.11 -11.94
CA ILE A 27 23.39 11.60 -11.38
C ILE A 27 23.39 10.10 -11.60
N LYS A 28 24.38 9.57 -12.33
CA LYS A 28 24.67 8.13 -12.38
C LYS A 28 24.71 7.62 -10.94
N SER A 29 23.72 6.84 -10.55
CA SER A 29 23.56 6.47 -9.15
C SER A 29 24.55 5.35 -8.82
N ASN A 30 25.56 5.63 -7.99
CA ASN A 30 26.58 4.68 -7.55
C ASN A 30 26.06 3.74 -6.43
N PHE A 31 24.76 3.45 -6.40
CA PHE A 31 24.21 2.52 -5.42
C PHE A 31 24.63 1.11 -5.81
N THR A 32 25.34 0.44 -4.89
CA THR A 32 25.93 -0.88 -5.13
C THR A 32 25.03 -2.02 -4.65
N HIS A 33 24.14 -1.73 -3.69
CA HIS A 33 23.33 -2.74 -3.03
C HIS A 33 21.89 -2.26 -2.87
N LEU A 34 20.94 -3.19 -3.02
CA LEU A 34 19.53 -2.99 -2.74
C LEU A 34 19.17 -3.87 -1.55
N TYR A 35 18.63 -3.28 -0.49
CA TYR A 35 18.22 -4.00 0.70
C TYR A 35 16.72 -3.94 0.88
N THR A 36 16.10 -5.07 1.18
CA THR A 36 14.75 -5.12 1.74
C THR A 36 14.85 -5.16 3.26
N VAL A 37 14.30 -4.13 3.90
CA VAL A 37 14.36 -3.94 5.35
C VAL A 37 12.95 -4.04 5.93
N LEU A 38 12.83 -4.87 6.95
CA LEU A 38 11.64 -5.01 7.77
C LEU A 38 11.93 -4.48 9.18
N PHE A 39 11.13 -3.55 9.66
CA PHE A 39 11.35 -2.89 10.94
C PHE A 39 10.05 -2.62 11.68
N GLU A 40 10.15 -2.58 13.00
CA GLU A 40 9.05 -2.30 13.91
C GLU A 40 9.19 -0.90 14.49
N VAL A 41 8.08 -0.20 14.65
CA VAL A 41 8.02 1.14 15.26
C VAL A 41 7.04 1.20 16.43
N SER A 42 7.41 2.00 17.42
CA SER A 42 6.58 2.39 18.56
C SER A 42 5.74 3.63 18.22
N PRO A 43 4.58 3.84 18.87
CA PRO A 43 4.02 3.06 19.98
C PRO A 43 3.04 1.95 19.54
N SER A 44 2.72 1.82 18.26
CA SER A 44 1.65 0.93 17.79
C SER A 44 2.12 -0.47 17.37
N ASP A 45 3.37 -0.83 17.67
CA ASP A 45 4.05 -2.04 17.17
C ASP A 45 3.83 -2.21 15.66
N GLY A 46 3.95 -1.10 14.92
CA GLY A 46 3.72 -1.09 13.48
C GLY A 46 4.90 -1.74 12.78
N ILE A 47 4.65 -2.73 11.92
CA ILE A 47 5.67 -3.41 11.14
C ILE A 47 5.65 -2.85 9.73
N PHE A 48 6.80 -2.38 9.26
CA PHE A 48 6.98 -1.74 7.98
C PHE A 48 8.02 -2.45 7.15
N GLU A 49 7.79 -2.48 5.84
CA GLU A 49 8.71 -2.95 4.81
C GLU A 49 9.15 -1.76 3.95
N SER A 50 10.43 -1.72 3.60
CA SER A 50 10.99 -0.73 2.70
C SER A 50 12.17 -1.29 1.92
N ARG A 51 12.37 -0.77 0.71
CA ARG A 51 13.55 -1.04 -0.10
C ARG A 51 14.50 0.14 -0.07
N LEU A 52 15.76 -0.13 0.28
CA LEU A 52 16.81 0.86 0.45
C LEU A 52 17.95 0.62 -0.54
N LEU A 53 18.38 1.68 -1.20
CA LEU A 53 19.62 1.70 -1.96
C LEU A 53 20.77 2.10 -1.05
N TYR A 54 21.84 1.32 -1.07
CA TYR A 54 23.06 1.63 -0.34
C TYR A 54 24.22 1.87 -1.30
N ASP A 55 24.84 3.04 -1.15
CA ASP A 55 26.08 3.43 -1.82
C ASP A 55 27.23 3.12 -0.86
N SER A 56 27.99 2.06 -1.16
CA SER A 56 29.12 1.63 -0.34
C SER A 56 30.30 2.61 -0.36
N ALA A 57 30.49 3.36 -1.45
CA ALA A 57 31.59 4.30 -1.59
C ALA A 57 31.35 5.57 -0.76
N MET A 58 30.15 6.12 -0.82
CA MET A 58 29.78 7.33 -0.08
C MET A 58 29.16 7.05 1.30
N LYS A 59 28.91 5.77 1.63
CA LYS A 59 28.17 5.32 2.82
C LYS A 59 26.80 6.00 2.94
N ARG A 60 26.07 6.09 1.84
CA ARG A 60 24.78 6.77 1.77
C ARG A 60 23.65 5.77 1.57
N ILE A 61 22.52 6.04 2.21
CA ILE A 61 21.29 5.28 2.03
C ILE A 61 20.27 6.17 1.34
N ARG A 62 19.56 5.63 0.36
CA ARG A 62 18.41 6.27 -0.27
C ARG A 62 17.23 5.32 -0.29
N LEU A 63 16.03 5.88 -0.14
CA LEU A 63 14.80 5.14 -0.32
C LEU A 63 14.62 4.75 -1.80
N HIS A 64 14.55 3.45 -2.12
CA HIS A 64 14.27 2.96 -3.47
C HIS A 64 12.77 3.00 -3.78
N SER A 65 11.96 2.48 -2.85
CA SER A 65 10.51 2.45 -2.90
C SER A 65 9.91 2.98 -1.61
N GLY A 66 8.64 3.36 -1.63
CA GLY A 66 7.93 3.83 -0.44
C GLY A 66 7.99 2.87 0.75
N ILE A 67 7.62 3.38 1.93
CA ILE A 67 7.54 2.63 3.18
C ILE A 67 6.10 2.10 3.31
N LEU A 68 5.96 0.78 3.47
CA LEU A 68 4.66 0.10 3.50
C LEU A 68 4.45 -0.55 4.85
N ARG A 69 3.31 -0.27 5.51
CA ARG A 69 2.91 -1.02 6.71
C ARG A 69 2.38 -2.39 6.28
N ILE A 70 2.93 -3.47 6.84
CA ILE A 70 2.55 -4.83 6.47
C ILE A 70 1.67 -5.54 7.51
N ASN A 71 1.66 -5.08 8.76
CA ASN A 71 0.76 -5.61 9.78
C ASN A 71 -0.52 -4.77 9.90
N LEU A 72 -1.59 -5.41 10.37
CA LEU A 72 -2.84 -4.73 10.70
C LEU A 72 -2.58 -3.55 11.65
N TYR A 73 -3.33 -2.49 11.43
CA TYR A 73 -3.48 -1.46 12.45
C TYR A 73 -4.18 -2.09 13.66
N GLY A 74 -3.74 -1.74 14.86
CA GLY A 74 -4.36 -2.22 16.10
C GLY A 74 -5.83 -1.80 16.21
N GLN A 75 -6.49 -2.15 17.31
CA GLN A 75 -7.93 -1.86 17.46
C GLN A 75 -8.30 -0.37 17.32
N THR A 76 -7.35 0.55 17.48
CA THR A 76 -7.56 1.98 17.21
C THR A 76 -7.98 2.29 15.78
N SER A 77 -7.63 1.47 14.78
CA SER A 77 -8.14 1.65 13.41
C SER A 77 -9.58 1.15 13.22
N ALA A 78 -10.11 0.36 14.16
CA ALA A 78 -11.50 -0.08 14.08
C ALA A 78 -12.46 1.11 14.10
N CYS A 79 -12.09 2.21 14.76
CA CYS A 79 -12.85 3.47 14.77
C CYS A 79 -12.95 4.16 13.40
N ILE A 80 -12.19 3.73 12.38
CA ILE A 80 -12.34 4.21 11.00
C ILE A 80 -13.52 3.52 10.30
N GLN A 81 -14.16 2.51 10.91
CA GLN A 81 -15.41 1.92 10.40
C GLN A 81 -16.49 2.97 10.14
N ASP A 82 -16.51 4.04 10.94
CA ASP A 82 -17.56 5.06 10.89
C ASP A 82 -17.23 6.22 9.93
N LYS A 83 -16.02 6.26 9.34
CA LYS A 83 -15.59 7.29 8.39
C LYS A 83 -15.33 6.71 7.01
N TYR A 84 -16.39 6.68 6.19
CA TYR A 84 -16.40 6.15 4.82
C TYR A 84 -15.32 6.79 3.92
N ASP A 85 -15.00 8.07 4.11
CA ASP A 85 -14.11 8.84 3.23
C ASP A 85 -12.63 8.42 3.31
N LEU A 86 -12.23 7.69 4.36
CA LEU A 86 -10.86 7.25 4.59
C LEU A 86 -10.59 5.82 4.13
N ARG A 87 -11.59 5.14 3.56
CA ARG A 87 -11.45 3.77 3.08
C ARG A 87 -11.09 3.76 1.60
N SER A 88 -9.94 3.19 1.28
CA SER A 88 -9.67 2.74 -0.09
C SER A 88 -10.71 1.69 -0.47
N PHE A 89 -11.49 1.93 -1.52
CA PHE A 89 -12.47 0.99 -2.02
C PHE A 89 -11.93 0.25 -3.24
N CYS A 90 -12.06 -1.07 -3.25
CA CYS A 90 -11.89 -1.87 -4.46
C CYS A 90 -13.27 -2.06 -5.10
N TYR A 91 -13.41 -1.70 -6.38
CA TYR A 91 -14.62 -1.99 -7.15
C TYR A 91 -14.29 -2.91 -8.31
N CYS A 92 -15.18 -3.88 -8.58
CA CYS A 92 -15.05 -4.72 -9.76
C CYS A 92 -15.36 -3.91 -11.02
N ILE A 93 -14.40 -3.82 -11.94
CA ILE A 93 -14.58 -3.17 -13.25
C ILE A 93 -15.76 -3.79 -14.01
N SER A 94 -15.97 -5.10 -13.90
CA SER A 94 -17.12 -5.80 -14.50
C SER A 94 -18.47 -5.28 -13.98
N TYR A 95 -18.55 -4.93 -12.70
CA TYR A 95 -19.74 -4.36 -12.09
C TYR A 95 -19.99 -2.93 -12.58
N TYR A 96 -18.95 -2.08 -12.60
CA TYR A 96 -19.04 -0.71 -13.13
C TYR A 96 -19.48 -0.67 -14.60
N ARG A 97 -18.93 -1.58 -15.44
CA ARG A 97 -19.33 -1.69 -16.84
C ARG A 97 -20.80 -2.07 -17.02
N ARG A 98 -21.33 -2.98 -16.18
CA ARG A 98 -22.75 -3.34 -16.20
C ARG A 98 -23.65 -2.16 -15.83
N LEU A 99 -23.28 -1.39 -14.81
CA LEU A 99 -24.01 -0.18 -14.43
C LEU A 99 -24.05 0.85 -15.57
N LYS A 100 -22.91 1.09 -16.24
CA LYS A 100 -22.83 2.02 -17.37
C LYS A 100 -23.73 1.59 -18.54
N ASN A 101 -23.71 0.31 -18.89
CA ASN A 101 -24.54 -0.22 -19.97
C ASN A 101 -26.04 -0.18 -19.65
N ASN A 102 -26.42 -0.39 -18.38
CA ASN A 102 -27.81 -0.26 -17.94
C ASN A 102 -28.29 1.20 -17.90
N SER A 103 -27.39 2.16 -17.67
CA SER A 103 -27.72 3.59 -17.72
C SER A 103 -28.03 4.09 -19.13
N GLN A 104 -27.48 3.47 -20.17
CA GLN A 104 -27.82 3.80 -21.58
C GLN A 104 -29.14 3.15 -22.03
N ASN A 105 -29.63 2.12 -21.33
CA ASN A 105 -30.88 1.44 -21.66
C ASN A 105 -32.12 2.01 -20.91
N ASN A 106 -31.93 2.91 -19.94
CA ASN A 106 -33.00 3.40 -19.07
C ASN A 106 -33.47 4.83 -19.36
N ASN A 107 -33.51 5.22 -20.64
CA ASN A 107 -34.29 6.41 -21.05
C ASN A 107 -35.78 6.13 -21.23
N ASN A 108 -36.28 4.92 -20.91
CA ASN A 108 -37.70 4.63 -20.85
C ASN A 108 -38.09 3.93 -19.53
N ASN A 109 -38.81 4.68 -18.70
CA ASN A 109 -39.73 4.27 -17.63
C ASN A 109 -39.18 3.86 -16.24
N SER A 110 -39.35 4.83 -15.31
CA SER A 110 -39.84 4.75 -13.93
C SER A 110 -39.23 3.73 -12.95
N SER A 111 -38.48 4.29 -12.00
CA SER A 111 -38.49 3.99 -10.56
C SER A 111 -38.60 2.54 -10.12
N LYS A 112 -37.45 1.85 -10.00
CA LYS A 112 -37.26 0.82 -8.97
C LYS A 112 -35.91 1.00 -8.29
N SER A 113 -35.95 1.36 -7.01
CA SER A 113 -34.79 1.28 -6.11
C SER A 113 -34.35 -0.18 -6.00
N ILE A 114 -33.16 -0.48 -6.51
CA ILE A 114 -32.57 -1.82 -6.39
C ILE A 114 -31.79 -1.85 -5.05
N PRO A 115 -32.06 -2.81 -4.15
CA PRO A 115 -31.46 -2.84 -2.83
C PRO A 115 -29.95 -3.11 -2.91
N ILE A 116 -29.19 -2.34 -2.15
CA ILE A 116 -27.75 -2.53 -1.96
C ILE A 116 -27.56 -3.77 -1.08
N THR A 117 -27.41 -4.93 -1.71
CA THR A 117 -27.01 -6.15 -0.99
C THR A 117 -25.52 -6.05 -0.70
N THR A 118 -25.17 -5.57 0.49
CA THR A 118 -23.81 -5.65 1.02
C THR A 118 -23.43 -7.12 1.17
N THR A 119 -22.63 -7.63 0.23
CA THR A 119 -22.08 -8.98 0.34
C THR A 119 -21.05 -8.95 1.47
N LYS A 120 -21.43 -9.46 2.65
CA LYS A 120 -20.49 -9.71 3.75
C LYS A 120 -19.37 -10.61 3.24
N ILE A 121 -18.17 -10.05 3.09
CA ILE A 121 -16.95 -10.83 2.94
C ILE A 121 -16.75 -11.56 4.27
N LYS A 122 -17.03 -12.87 4.29
CA LYS A 122 -16.69 -13.74 5.41
C LYS A 122 -15.16 -13.81 5.50
N THR A 123 -14.58 -13.13 6.47
CA THR A 123 -13.24 -13.46 6.95
C THR A 123 -13.34 -14.74 7.78
N LYS A 124 -12.60 -15.76 7.37
CA LYS A 124 -12.48 -17.05 8.06
C LYS A 124 -11.55 -16.84 9.26
N SER A 125 -12.07 -17.04 10.47
CA SER A 125 -11.26 -17.20 11.70
C SER A 125 -10.54 -18.54 11.69
#